data_AF-A0A1I3QIU9-F1
#
_entry.id   AF-A0A1I3QIU9-F1
#
_cell.length_a   1.000
_cell.length_b   1.000
_cell.length_c   1.000
_cell.angle_alpha   90.00
_cell.angle_beta   90.00
_cell.angle_gamma   90.00
#
_symmetry.space_group_name_H-M   'P 1'
#
loop_
_entity.id
_entity.type
_entity.pdbx_description
1 polymer ?
#
loop_
_entity_poly.entity_id
_entity_poly.type
_entity_poly.pdbx_seq_one_letter_code
_entity_poly.pdbx_strand_id
1 'polypeptide(L)'
;MIVVTGGENGEGLMQSEARQAKPMVIQIGFNRCGTLSFHEMMSKSGYKSLHWQDDDKQVLAERMITNLSLGRAPFHGYEKVQVFSDIAHLSGRVFIAGARFFRSLHEAYPEAYFLFNTRDRGDWIASRAAHGEGGYLRRFCKLTGATEAEVFAAWGAYYDLHSREVMDYFTTRDARFLRFELGQDGPEKIADWLAPDFIVDIGFWRRKNRNRQSEVLRRQLDLD
;
A
#
# COMPACT_ATOMS: atom_id res chain seq x y z
N MET A 1 -62.58 -2.22 -12.10
CA MET A 1 -62.50 -3.62 -11.62
C MET A 1 -62.14 -4.47 -12.82
N ILE A 2 -60.86 -4.82 -12.97
CA ILE A 2 -60.36 -5.63 -14.07
C ILE A 2 -59.73 -6.85 -13.42
N VAL A 3 -60.35 -8.00 -13.64
CA VAL A 3 -59.79 -9.32 -13.33
C VAL A 3 -59.05 -9.76 -14.58
N VAL A 4 -57.75 -10.05 -14.44
CA VAL A 4 -57.00 -10.83 -15.43
C VAL A 4 -56.36 -12.00 -14.68
N THR A 5 -56.60 -13.17 -15.25
CA THR A 5 -56.32 -14.53 -14.80
C THR A 5 -54.85 -14.91 -14.95
N GLY A 6 -54.49 -15.98 -14.24
CA GLY A 6 -53.14 -16.51 -14.06
C GLY A 6 -52.36 -16.87 -15.33
N GLY A 7 -51.04 -16.86 -15.15
CA GLY A 7 -50.05 -17.52 -15.98
C GLY A 7 -48.92 -17.98 -15.07
N GLU A 8 -48.84 -19.28 -14.81
CA GLU A 8 -47.64 -19.94 -14.31
C GLU A 8 -46.53 -19.85 -15.36
N ASN A 9 -45.29 -19.87 -14.87
CA ASN A 9 -44.03 -20.29 -15.50
C ASN A 9 -42.94 -19.21 -15.45
N GLY A 10 -41.93 -19.49 -14.61
CA GLY A 10 -40.64 -18.81 -14.70
C GLY A 10 -39.99 -18.56 -13.35
N GLU A 11 -39.75 -19.62 -12.57
CA GLU A 11 -38.63 -19.62 -11.61
C GLU A 11 -37.32 -19.50 -12.39
N GLY A 12 -36.99 -18.27 -12.79
CA GLY A 12 -35.67 -17.91 -13.28
C GLY A 12 -34.83 -17.54 -12.09
N LEU A 13 -34.15 -18.53 -11.49
CA LEU A 13 -32.95 -18.30 -10.69
C LEU A 13 -32.00 -17.42 -11.52
N MET A 14 -31.99 -16.12 -11.28
CA MET A 14 -30.79 -15.33 -11.52
C MET A 14 -29.81 -15.69 -10.41
N GLN A 15 -29.10 -16.80 -10.59
CA GLN A 15 -27.77 -16.93 -10.00
C GLN A 15 -26.98 -15.75 -10.55
N SER A 16 -26.81 -14.72 -9.72
CA SER A 16 -25.78 -13.72 -9.98
C SER A 16 -24.46 -14.49 -9.95
N GLU A 17 -23.92 -14.82 -11.12
CA GLU A 17 -22.52 -15.19 -11.21
C GLU A 17 -21.75 -14.01 -10.61
N ALA A 18 -21.26 -14.20 -9.39
CA ALA A 18 -20.36 -13.26 -8.77
C ALA A 18 -19.19 -13.10 -9.74
N ARG A 19 -19.16 -11.97 -10.44
CA ARG A 19 -18.09 -11.64 -11.37
C ARG A 19 -16.81 -11.68 -10.53
N GLN A 20 -16.03 -12.75 -10.65
CA GLN A 20 -14.86 -12.96 -9.81
C GLN A 20 -13.98 -11.72 -9.99
N ALA A 21 -13.87 -10.92 -8.92
CA ALA A 21 -13.10 -9.68 -8.98
C ALA A 21 -11.67 -10.07 -9.37
N LYS A 22 -11.08 -9.35 -10.33
CA LYS A 22 -9.69 -9.62 -10.73
C LYS A 22 -8.81 -9.55 -9.48
N PRO A 23 -7.92 -10.53 -9.26
CA PRO A 23 -6.99 -10.51 -8.13
C PRO A 23 -6.23 -9.19 -8.09
N MET A 24 -6.15 -8.61 -6.89
CA MET A 24 -5.53 -7.32 -6.62
C MET A 24 -4.53 -7.46 -5.48
N VAL A 25 -3.40 -6.76 -5.56
CA VAL A 25 -2.41 -6.64 -4.49
C VAL A 25 -2.38 -5.19 -3.99
N ILE A 26 -2.54 -5.02 -2.68
CA ILE A 26 -2.56 -3.73 -2.01
C ILE A 26 -1.40 -3.72 -1.00
N GLN A 27 -0.41 -2.88 -1.27
CA GLN A 27 0.70 -2.67 -0.35
C GLN A 27 0.27 -1.70 0.76
N ILE A 28 0.27 -2.20 1.99
CA ILE A 28 -0.14 -1.50 3.22
C ILE A 28 1.01 -1.32 4.21
N GLY A 29 2.25 -1.66 3.82
CA GLY A 29 3.45 -1.34 4.58
C GLY A 29 3.93 0.10 4.39
N PHE A 30 5.17 0.36 4.78
CA PHE A 30 5.71 1.71 4.77
C PHE A 30 6.32 2.10 3.43
N ASN A 31 6.24 3.40 3.10
CA ASN A 31 7.10 3.97 2.06
C ASN A 31 8.57 3.73 2.41
N ARG A 32 9.46 3.67 1.41
CA ARG A 32 10.90 3.39 1.60
C ARG A 32 11.22 1.98 2.10
N CYS A 33 10.27 1.05 2.08
CA CYS A 33 10.46 -0.39 2.33
C CYS A 33 10.44 -1.23 1.04
N GLY A 34 11.05 -0.74 -0.04
CA GLY A 34 11.13 -1.47 -1.31
C GLY A 34 9.90 -1.33 -2.22
N THR A 35 9.05 -0.31 -1.98
CA THR A 35 7.82 -0.06 -2.74
C THR A 35 8.04 0.07 -4.25
N LEU A 36 9.08 0.77 -4.69
CA LEU A 36 9.42 0.89 -6.11
C LEU A 36 9.91 -0.43 -6.71
N SER A 37 10.73 -1.19 -5.97
CA SER A 37 11.21 -2.51 -6.42
C SER A 37 10.05 -3.47 -6.61
N PHE A 38 9.08 -3.46 -5.68
CA PHE A 38 7.85 -4.23 -5.78
C PHE A 38 7.00 -3.78 -6.99
N HIS A 39 6.78 -2.48 -7.15
CA HIS A 39 6.04 -1.93 -8.30
C HIS A 39 6.64 -2.38 -9.63
N GLU A 40 7.95 -2.23 -9.81
CA GLU A 40 8.63 -2.61 -11.05
C GLU A 40 8.61 -4.11 -11.30
N MET A 41 8.77 -4.93 -10.26
CA MET A 41 8.69 -6.38 -10.38
C MET A 41 7.31 -6.77 -10.94
N MET A 42 6.23 -6.30 -10.32
CA MET A 42 4.87 -6.59 -10.78
C MET A 42 4.59 -6.02 -12.18
N SER A 43 5.02 -4.79 -12.46
CA SER A 43 4.81 -4.15 -13.77
C SER A 43 5.51 -4.90 -14.88
N LYS A 44 6.77 -5.32 -14.67
CA LYS A 44 7.55 -6.06 -15.67
C LYS A 44 7.12 -7.51 -15.82
N SER A 45 6.48 -8.09 -14.81
CA SER A 45 5.76 -9.36 -14.92
C SER A 45 4.41 -9.24 -15.66
N GLY A 46 4.07 -8.06 -16.18
CA GLY A 46 2.90 -7.85 -17.04
C GLY A 46 1.64 -7.33 -16.36
N TYR A 47 1.72 -6.98 -15.06
CA TYR A 47 0.57 -6.49 -14.29
C TYR A 47 0.43 -4.97 -14.35
N LYS A 48 -0.81 -4.48 -14.37
CA LYS A 48 -1.09 -3.05 -14.19
C LYS A 48 -0.83 -2.65 -12.75
N SER A 49 0.32 -2.02 -12.52
CA SER A 49 0.81 -1.59 -11.22
C SER A 49 0.84 -0.07 -11.14
N LEU A 50 0.23 0.50 -10.10
CA LEU A 50 0.20 1.94 -9.83
C LEU A 50 1.04 2.23 -8.59
N HIS A 51 1.95 3.19 -8.71
CA HIS A 51 2.90 3.57 -7.66
C HIS A 51 2.78 5.05 -7.36
N TRP A 52 2.17 5.39 -6.22
CA TRP A 52 1.84 6.72 -5.66
C TRP A 52 1.08 7.73 -6.56
N GLN A 53 1.23 7.66 -7.87
CA GLN A 53 0.66 8.57 -8.86
C GLN A 53 0.35 7.82 -10.17
N ASP A 54 -0.71 8.23 -10.88
CA ASP A 54 -1.07 7.71 -12.20
C ASP A 54 -0.44 8.51 -13.36
N ASP A 55 -0.68 8.05 -14.58
CA ASP A 55 -0.13 8.65 -15.81
C ASP A 55 -0.60 10.11 -16.03
N ASP A 56 -1.77 10.48 -15.50
CA ASP A 56 -2.34 11.83 -15.52
C ASP A 56 -1.85 12.71 -14.36
N LYS A 57 -0.83 12.23 -13.64
CA LYS A 57 -0.21 12.87 -12.49
C LYS A 57 -1.14 13.05 -11.29
N GLN A 58 -2.24 12.30 -11.21
CA GLN A 58 -3.10 12.30 -10.03
C GLN A 58 -2.46 11.48 -8.91
N VAL A 59 -2.48 12.01 -7.70
CA VAL A 59 -1.90 11.35 -6.53
C VAL A 59 -2.89 10.31 -5.99
N LEU A 60 -2.48 9.04 -5.96
CA LEU A 60 -3.32 7.92 -5.53
C LEU A 60 -3.88 8.13 -4.13
N ALA A 61 -3.05 8.58 -3.18
CA ALA A 61 -3.48 8.77 -1.79
C ALA A 61 -4.57 9.85 -1.67
N GLU A 62 -4.46 10.96 -2.42
CA GLU A 62 -5.50 12.00 -2.43
C GLU A 62 -6.79 11.52 -3.07
N ARG A 63 -6.67 10.76 -4.16
CA ARG A 63 -7.84 10.15 -4.83
C ARG A 63 -8.55 9.16 -3.92
N MET A 64 -7.80 8.34 -3.19
CA MET A 64 -8.33 7.40 -2.20
C MET A 64 -9.12 8.12 -1.10
N ILE A 65 -8.55 9.18 -0.51
CA ILE A 65 -9.24 9.98 0.51
C ILE A 65 -10.50 10.64 -0.05
N THR A 66 -10.43 11.16 -1.28
CA THR A 66 -11.58 11.76 -1.96
C THR A 66 -12.70 10.73 -2.15
N ASN A 67 -12.35 9.52 -2.63
CA ASN A 67 -13.32 8.44 -2.81
C ASN A 67 -13.99 8.04 -1.49
N LEU A 68 -13.20 7.80 -0.45
CA LEU A 68 -13.71 7.48 0.89
C LEU A 68 -14.64 8.59 1.43
N SER A 69 -14.26 9.86 1.27
CA SER A 69 -15.06 11.00 1.71
C SER A 69 -16.40 11.13 0.95
N LEU A 70 -16.47 10.58 -0.26
CA LEU A 70 -17.69 10.54 -1.08
C LEU A 70 -18.47 9.22 -0.92
N GLY A 71 -18.09 8.36 0.03
CA GLY A 71 -18.74 7.06 0.24
C GLY A 71 -18.50 6.04 -0.88
N ARG A 72 -17.43 6.21 -1.65
CA ARG A 72 -17.03 5.30 -2.74
C ARG A 72 -15.95 4.32 -2.27
N ALA A 73 -15.80 3.22 -3.00
CA ALA A 73 -14.68 2.29 -2.79
C ALA A 73 -13.33 3.04 -2.94
N PRO A 74 -12.30 2.70 -2.14
CA PRO A 74 -11.04 3.44 -2.09
C PRO A 74 -10.39 3.68 -3.47
N PHE A 75 -10.42 2.68 -4.34
CA PHE A 75 -9.83 2.73 -5.69
C PHE A 75 -10.85 2.88 -6.82
N HIS A 76 -12.03 3.46 -6.54
CA HIS A 76 -12.97 3.82 -7.59
C HIS A 76 -12.31 4.71 -8.67
N GLY A 77 -12.44 4.31 -9.93
CA GLY A 77 -11.76 4.89 -11.10
C GLY A 77 -10.46 4.17 -11.49
N TYR A 78 -10.01 3.17 -10.72
CA TYR A 78 -8.81 2.37 -10.99
C TYR A 78 -9.12 0.87 -11.14
N GLU A 79 -10.30 0.51 -11.65
CA GLU A 79 -10.78 -0.87 -11.75
C GLU A 79 -9.91 -1.78 -12.63
N LYS A 80 -9.03 -1.19 -13.45
CA LYS A 80 -8.08 -1.91 -14.31
C LYS A 80 -6.72 -2.14 -13.64
N VAL A 81 -6.44 -1.50 -12.51
CA VAL A 81 -5.17 -1.64 -11.77
C VAL A 81 -5.26 -2.89 -10.89
N GLN A 82 -4.19 -3.68 -10.92
CA GLN A 82 -4.08 -4.93 -10.15
C GLN A 82 -3.13 -4.78 -8.97
N VAL A 83 -2.20 -3.83 -8.99
CA VAL A 83 -1.22 -3.65 -7.92
C VAL A 83 -1.17 -2.19 -7.51
N PHE A 84 -1.37 -1.93 -6.22
CA PHE A 84 -1.30 -0.59 -5.63
C PHE A 84 -0.13 -0.54 -4.65
N SER A 85 0.75 0.45 -4.81
CA SER A 85 1.91 0.63 -3.96
C SER A 85 2.23 2.09 -3.66
N ASP A 86 2.91 2.30 -2.54
CA ASP A 86 3.34 3.60 -2.03
C ASP A 86 2.18 4.60 -1.96
N ILE A 87 1.08 4.17 -1.32
CA ILE A 87 -0.12 4.99 -1.14
C ILE A 87 0.17 6.08 -0.11
N ALA A 88 1.00 7.05 -0.46
CA ALA A 88 1.43 8.12 0.42
C ALA A 88 1.56 9.43 -0.34
N HIS A 89 1.27 10.53 0.34
CA HIS A 89 1.44 11.87 -0.22
C HIS A 89 1.98 12.83 0.83
N LEU A 90 2.94 13.67 0.44
CA LEU A 90 3.42 14.80 1.23
C LEU A 90 3.45 16.04 0.34
N SER A 91 2.60 17.00 0.66
CA SER A 91 2.64 18.36 0.12
C SER A 91 3.05 19.36 1.20
N GLY A 92 3.09 20.65 0.84
CA GLY A 92 3.25 21.73 1.82
C GLY A 92 2.02 21.98 2.71
N ARG A 93 0.93 21.21 2.55
CA ARG A 93 -0.32 21.40 3.28
C ARG A 93 -0.82 20.16 3.99
N VAL A 94 -0.49 18.97 3.48
CA VAL A 94 -0.99 17.71 4.03
C VAL A 94 0.05 16.61 3.90
N PHE A 95 0.03 15.71 4.88
CA PHE A 95 0.63 14.39 4.77
C PHE A 95 -0.48 13.35 4.84
N ILE A 96 -0.54 12.46 3.85
CA ILE A 96 -1.48 11.33 3.79
C ILE A 96 -0.66 10.05 3.80
N ALA A 97 -0.88 9.21 4.80
CA ALA A 97 -0.40 7.84 4.85
C ALA A 97 -1.56 6.89 4.52
N GLY A 98 -1.78 6.62 3.23
CA GLY A 98 -2.90 5.80 2.76
C GLY A 98 -2.89 4.37 3.29
N ALA A 99 -1.70 3.81 3.57
CA ALA A 99 -1.54 2.52 4.26
C ALA A 99 -2.27 2.44 5.62
N ARG A 100 -2.52 3.57 6.30
CA ARG A 100 -3.28 3.61 7.57
C ARG A 100 -4.76 3.28 7.41
N PHE A 101 -5.28 3.30 6.19
CA PHE A 101 -6.66 2.95 5.87
C PHE A 101 -6.82 1.45 5.56
N PHE A 102 -5.87 0.60 5.98
CA PHE A 102 -5.87 -0.84 5.71
C PHE A 102 -7.17 -1.56 6.11
N ARG A 103 -7.88 -1.08 7.15
CA ARG A 103 -9.20 -1.62 7.54
C ARG A 103 -10.27 -1.35 6.49
N SER A 104 -10.37 -0.10 6.02
CA SER A 104 -11.29 0.29 4.94
C SER A 104 -10.89 -0.34 3.60
N LEU A 105 -9.60 -0.53 3.35
CA LEU A 105 -9.11 -1.25 2.17
C LEU A 105 -9.51 -2.73 2.22
N HIS A 106 -9.37 -3.39 3.37
CA HIS A 106 -9.80 -4.77 3.55
C HIS A 106 -11.32 -4.93 3.46
N GLU A 107 -12.08 -4.03 4.07
CA GLU A 107 -13.54 -4.02 3.97
C GLU A 107 -14.03 -3.86 2.53
N ALA A 108 -13.40 -2.98 1.75
CA ALA A 108 -13.77 -2.76 0.35
C ALA A 108 -13.26 -3.86 -0.59
N TYR A 109 -12.17 -4.53 -0.24
CA TYR A 109 -11.49 -5.53 -1.06
C TYR A 109 -11.06 -6.75 -0.21
N PRO A 110 -12.01 -7.54 0.33
CA PRO A 110 -11.69 -8.66 1.23
C PRO A 110 -10.85 -9.74 0.55
N GLU A 111 -11.03 -9.90 -0.77
CA GLU A 111 -10.31 -10.87 -1.60
C GLU A 111 -8.92 -10.39 -2.06
N ALA A 112 -8.51 -9.17 -1.72
CA ALA A 112 -7.20 -8.66 -2.13
C ALA A 112 -6.05 -9.29 -1.34
N TYR A 113 -4.87 -9.31 -1.95
CA TYR A 113 -3.60 -9.62 -1.33
C TYR A 113 -3.04 -8.38 -0.61
N PHE A 114 -2.87 -8.46 0.70
CA PHE A 114 -2.35 -7.38 1.54
C PHE A 114 -0.87 -7.59 1.87
N LEU A 115 0.00 -6.77 1.25
CA LEU A 115 1.44 -6.80 1.47
C LEU A 115 1.82 -5.79 2.55
N PHE A 116 2.23 -6.28 3.72
CA PHE A 116 2.82 -5.47 4.78
C PHE A 116 4.35 -5.56 4.73
N ASN A 117 4.94 -4.74 3.86
CA ASN A 117 6.39 -4.61 3.74
C ASN A 117 6.98 -3.63 4.76
N THR A 118 7.92 -4.12 5.54
CA THR A 118 8.65 -3.41 6.60
C THR A 118 10.15 -3.42 6.30
N ARG A 119 10.93 -2.79 7.19
CA ARG A 119 12.37 -2.93 7.31
C ARG A 119 12.76 -2.53 8.73
N ASP A 120 14.00 -2.71 9.13
CA ASP A 120 14.45 -2.18 10.41
C ASP A 120 14.06 -0.69 10.62
N ARG A 121 13.57 -0.35 11.82
CA ARG A 121 12.98 0.96 12.14
C ARG A 121 13.98 2.11 11.98
N GLY A 122 15.19 1.98 12.51
CA GLY A 122 16.24 3.01 12.38
C GLY A 122 16.64 3.21 10.93
N ASP A 123 16.76 2.10 10.19
CA ASP A 123 17.04 2.08 8.75
C ASP A 123 15.94 2.77 7.94
N TRP A 124 14.68 2.58 8.33
CA TRP A 124 13.52 3.21 7.72
C TRP A 124 13.50 4.72 7.95
N ILE A 125 13.71 5.16 9.19
CA ILE A 125 13.81 6.60 9.55
C ILE A 125 14.94 7.25 8.76
N ALA A 126 16.13 6.65 8.75
CA ALA A 126 17.27 7.17 8.01
C ALA A 126 17.01 7.22 6.49
N SER A 127 16.32 6.21 5.93
CA SER A 127 15.95 6.20 4.51
C SER A 127 14.93 7.27 4.15
N ARG A 128 13.98 7.58 5.04
CA ARG A 128 13.02 8.69 4.87
C ARG A 128 13.72 10.04 5.01
N ALA A 129 14.59 10.18 6.01
CA ALA A 129 15.36 11.39 6.24
C ALA A 129 16.20 11.74 5.02
N ALA A 130 16.89 10.77 4.42
CA ALA A 130 17.73 10.97 3.25
C ALA A 130 16.96 11.12 1.92
N HIS A 131 15.63 10.95 1.90
CA HIS A 131 14.86 10.94 0.65
C HIS A 131 14.79 12.33 0.00
N GLY A 132 15.10 12.38 -1.30
CA GLY A 132 15.18 13.64 -2.04
C GLY A 132 16.26 14.57 -1.47
N GLU A 133 17.42 14.02 -1.09
CA GLU A 133 18.54 14.77 -0.51
C GLU A 133 18.14 15.58 0.74
N GLY A 134 17.39 14.93 1.63
CA GLY A 134 16.82 15.59 2.83
C GLY A 134 15.53 16.37 2.56
N GLY A 135 15.12 16.52 1.31
CA GLY A 135 13.95 17.32 0.93
C GLY A 135 12.63 16.76 1.49
N TYR A 136 12.55 15.46 1.74
CA TYR A 136 11.38 14.87 2.39
C TYR A 136 11.28 15.26 3.87
N LEU A 137 12.39 15.16 4.62
CA LEU A 137 12.48 15.61 6.01
C LEU A 137 12.20 17.10 6.14
N ARG A 138 12.85 17.94 5.33
CA ARG A 138 12.64 19.40 5.34
C ARG A 138 11.18 19.78 5.11
N ARG A 139 10.49 19.09 4.19
CA ARG A 139 9.05 19.30 3.94
C ARG A 139 8.19 18.88 5.13
N PHE A 140 8.55 17.78 5.80
CA PHE A 140 7.87 17.36 7.03
C PHE A 140 8.03 18.40 8.15
N CYS A 141 9.26 18.84 8.44
CA CYS A 141 9.51 19.87 9.44
C CYS A 141 8.74 21.16 9.13
N LYS A 142 8.71 21.56 7.85
CA LYS A 142 7.93 22.73 7.42
C LYS A 142 6.42 22.56 7.61
N LEU A 143 5.89 21.38 7.28
CA LEU A 143 4.46 21.06 7.41
C LEU A 143 4.01 21.08 8.87
N THR A 144 4.82 20.52 9.78
CA THR A 144 4.45 20.34 11.19
C THR A 144 4.92 21.46 12.11
N GLY A 145 5.89 22.28 11.68
CA GLY A 145 6.59 23.24 12.54
C GLY A 145 7.58 22.59 13.51
N ALA A 146 7.78 21.27 13.41
CA ALA A 146 8.63 20.50 14.31
C ALA A 146 10.10 20.50 13.89
N THR A 147 10.98 20.27 14.86
CA THR A 147 12.41 20.00 14.65
C THR A 147 12.63 18.62 14.04
N GLU A 148 13.83 18.36 13.49
CA GLU A 148 14.16 17.05 12.93
C GLU A 148 14.06 15.93 13.97
N ALA A 149 14.52 16.18 15.21
CA ALA A 149 14.45 15.21 16.30
C ALA A 149 13.00 14.83 16.64
N GLU A 150 12.10 15.82 16.70
CA GLU A 150 10.67 15.58 16.90
C GLU A 150 10.04 14.83 15.73
N VAL A 151 10.44 15.14 14.49
CA VAL A 151 9.98 14.39 13.31
C VAL A 151 10.45 12.94 13.35
N PHE A 152 11.69 12.66 13.76
CA PHE A 152 12.20 11.30 13.91
C PHE A 152 11.45 10.53 15.00
N ALA A 153 11.22 11.16 16.16
CA ALA A 153 10.41 10.57 17.22
C ALA A 153 8.99 10.27 16.75
N ALA A 154 8.35 11.20 16.05
CA ALA A 154 7.01 11.04 15.49
C ALA A 154 6.94 9.93 14.43
N TRP A 155 7.94 9.84 13.54
CA TRP A 155 8.04 8.74 12.58
C TRP A 155 8.24 7.39 13.28
N GLY A 156 9.09 7.33 14.30
CA GLY A 156 9.27 6.13 15.12
C GLY A 156 7.96 5.67 15.78
N ALA A 157 7.26 6.57 16.46
CA ALA A 157 5.96 6.27 17.06
C ALA A 157 4.92 5.82 16.02
N TYR A 158 4.89 6.46 14.85
CA TYR A 158 4.04 6.05 13.74
C TYR A 158 4.38 4.65 13.22
N TYR A 159 5.67 4.33 13.11
CA TYR A 159 6.15 3.01 12.71
C TYR A 159 5.65 1.92 13.66
N ASP A 160 5.85 2.12 14.96
CA ASP A 160 5.49 1.16 16.00
C ASP A 160 3.97 0.98 16.08
N LEU A 161 3.23 2.09 16.07
CA LEU A 161 1.77 2.07 16.12
C LEU A 161 1.16 1.36 14.91
N HIS A 162 1.60 1.71 13.70
CA HIS A 162 1.05 1.12 12.48
C HIS A 162 1.38 -0.37 12.38
N SER A 163 2.61 -0.75 12.72
CA SER A 163 3.04 -2.15 12.70
C SER A 163 2.21 -2.99 13.66
N ARG A 164 2.04 -2.54 14.91
CA ARG A 164 1.18 -3.22 15.89
C ARG A 164 -0.24 -3.37 15.37
N GLU A 165 -0.85 -2.28 14.92
CA GLU A 165 -2.26 -2.33 14.49
C GLU A 165 -2.52 -3.21 13.26
N VAL A 166 -1.59 -3.25 12.30
CA VAL A 166 -1.71 -4.12 11.11
C VAL A 166 -1.59 -5.57 11.54
N MET A 167 -0.59 -5.89 12.37
CA MET A 167 -0.41 -7.26 12.88
C MET A 167 -1.61 -7.71 13.71
N ASP A 168 -2.06 -6.91 14.66
CA ASP A 168 -3.22 -7.23 15.51
C ASP A 168 -4.50 -7.45 14.68
N TYR A 169 -4.66 -6.67 13.60
CA TYR A 169 -5.78 -6.84 12.69
C TYR A 169 -5.63 -8.13 11.88
N PHE A 170 -4.63 -8.24 11.00
CA PHE A 170 -4.58 -9.34 10.03
C PHE A 170 -4.24 -10.72 10.62
N THR A 171 -3.73 -10.80 11.85
CA THR A 171 -3.52 -12.11 12.53
C THR A 171 -4.82 -12.81 12.91
N THR A 172 -5.95 -12.10 12.93
CA THR A 172 -7.24 -12.62 13.40
C THR A 172 -8.36 -12.47 12.38
N ARG A 173 -8.06 -11.98 11.17
CA ARG A 173 -9.03 -11.87 10.08
C ARG A 173 -8.64 -12.82 8.95
N ASP A 174 -9.65 -13.38 8.29
CA ASP A 174 -9.44 -14.06 7.03
C ASP A 174 -9.04 -13.04 5.97
N ALA A 175 -7.81 -13.15 5.49
CA ALA A 175 -7.22 -12.26 4.50
C ALA A 175 -6.00 -12.94 3.88
N ARG A 176 -5.78 -12.66 2.60
CA ARG A 176 -4.50 -12.98 1.96
C ARG A 176 -3.48 -11.96 2.43
N PHE A 177 -2.80 -12.22 3.54
CA PHE A 177 -1.87 -11.28 4.17
C PHE A 177 -0.44 -11.82 4.17
N LEU A 178 0.54 -10.95 3.84
CA LEU A 178 1.96 -11.27 3.93
C LEU A 178 2.71 -10.16 4.65
N ARG A 179 3.44 -10.52 5.71
CA ARG A 179 4.52 -9.70 6.26
C ARG A 179 5.82 -9.98 5.50
N PHE A 180 6.43 -8.92 4.98
CA PHE A 180 7.69 -8.96 4.24
C PHE A 180 8.68 -7.98 4.86
N GLU A 181 9.85 -8.45 5.29
CA GLU A 181 10.86 -7.64 5.94
C GLU A 181 12.06 -7.40 5.02
N LEU A 182 12.14 -6.18 4.47
CA LEU A 182 13.20 -5.81 3.54
C LEU A 182 14.58 -5.89 4.21
N GLY A 183 15.46 -6.68 3.60
CA GLY A 183 16.81 -6.94 4.12
C GLY A 183 16.94 -8.30 4.79
N GLN A 184 15.81 -8.94 5.15
CA GLN A 184 15.76 -10.31 5.64
C GLN A 184 15.10 -11.25 4.63
N ASP A 185 13.98 -10.82 4.04
CA ASP A 185 13.22 -11.60 3.07
C ASP A 185 13.67 -11.34 1.62
N GLY A 186 13.64 -12.40 0.80
CA GLY A 186 13.88 -12.37 -0.64
C GLY A 186 12.58 -12.27 -1.45
N PRO A 187 12.64 -11.82 -2.72
CA PRO A 187 11.46 -11.66 -3.58
C PRO A 187 10.68 -12.97 -3.83
N GLU A 188 11.32 -14.12 -3.67
CA GLU A 188 10.71 -15.45 -3.73
C GLU A 188 9.51 -15.55 -2.78
N LYS A 189 9.62 -14.99 -1.57
CA LYS A 189 8.55 -14.97 -0.58
C LYS A 189 7.28 -14.28 -1.08
N ILE A 190 7.44 -13.20 -1.86
CA ILE A 190 6.30 -12.49 -2.47
C ILE A 190 5.74 -13.30 -3.63
N ALA A 191 6.59 -13.87 -4.48
CA ALA A 191 6.17 -14.67 -5.62
C ALA A 191 5.39 -15.92 -5.19
N ASP A 192 5.90 -16.67 -4.22
CA ASP A 192 5.25 -17.88 -3.69
C ASP A 192 3.89 -17.56 -3.07
N TRP A 193 3.80 -16.47 -2.31
CA TRP A 193 2.54 -16.01 -1.72
C TRP A 193 1.50 -15.59 -2.75
N LEU A 194 1.93 -14.98 -3.85
CA LEU A 194 1.05 -14.54 -4.95
C LEU A 194 0.75 -15.64 -5.97
N ALA A 195 1.44 -16.78 -5.94
CA ALA A 195 1.37 -17.87 -6.93
C ALA A 195 -0.04 -18.40 -7.26
N PRO A 196 -1.05 -18.35 -6.37
CA PRO A 196 -2.40 -18.79 -6.74
C PRO A 196 -3.03 -17.95 -7.87
N ASP A 197 -2.68 -16.67 -7.97
CA ASP A 197 -3.33 -15.70 -8.87
C ASP A 197 -2.35 -14.91 -9.76
N PHE A 198 -1.04 -14.96 -9.46
CA PHE A 198 -0.01 -14.21 -10.17
C PHE A 198 1.20 -15.09 -10.51
N ILE A 199 1.76 -14.86 -11.69
CA ILE A 199 3.04 -15.39 -12.15
C ILE A 199 4.04 -14.23 -12.09
N VAL A 200 4.89 -14.23 -11.07
CA VAL A 200 5.82 -13.13 -10.79
C VAL A 200 7.24 -13.54 -11.16
N ASP A 201 7.87 -12.76 -12.03
CA ASP A 201 9.28 -12.93 -12.38
C ASP A 201 10.16 -12.14 -11.39
N ILE A 202 10.73 -12.87 -10.44
CA ILE A 202 11.60 -12.33 -9.40
C ILE A 202 12.90 -11.73 -9.95
N GLY A 203 13.31 -12.04 -11.20
CA GLY A 203 14.47 -11.45 -11.85
C GLY A 203 14.34 -9.94 -12.07
N PHE A 204 13.11 -9.40 -12.00
CA PHE A 204 12.85 -7.97 -12.03
C PHE A 204 12.98 -7.29 -10.66
N TRP A 205 13.11 -8.05 -9.57
CA TRP A 205 13.40 -7.48 -8.27
C TRP A 205 14.83 -6.92 -8.23
N ARG A 206 14.94 -5.59 -8.22
CA ARG A 206 16.22 -4.90 -8.13
C ARG A 206 16.27 -4.07 -6.87
N ARG A 207 17.38 -4.16 -6.13
CA ARG A 207 17.64 -3.29 -4.98
C ARG A 207 17.96 -1.88 -5.49
N LYS A 208 16.92 -1.05 -5.65
CA LYS A 208 17.01 0.34 -6.09
C LYS A 208 16.99 1.29 -4.88
N ASN A 209 17.48 2.51 -5.08
CA ASN A 209 17.46 3.59 -4.06
C ASN A 209 18.29 3.35 -2.79
N ARG A 210 19.40 2.58 -2.86
CA ARG A 210 20.37 2.52 -1.76
C ARG A 210 21.09 3.86 -1.67
N ASN A 211 20.80 4.63 -0.63
CA ASN A 211 21.40 5.94 -0.42
C ASN A 211 22.54 5.84 0.60
N ARG A 212 23.77 6.22 0.22
CA ARG A 212 24.91 6.28 1.14
C ARG A 212 24.67 7.25 2.30
N GLN A 213 23.88 8.30 2.07
CA GLN A 213 23.47 9.25 3.10
C GLN A 213 22.60 8.62 4.19
N SER A 214 21.77 7.60 3.86
CA SER A 214 21.00 6.91 4.90
C SER A 214 21.88 6.06 5.82
N GLU A 215 22.96 5.46 5.29
CA GLU A 215 23.91 4.70 6.12
C GLU A 215 24.67 5.63 7.10
N VAL A 216 25.02 6.83 6.64
CA VAL A 216 25.65 7.87 7.48
C VAL A 216 24.69 8.38 8.55
N LEU A 217 23.46 8.75 8.15
CA LEU A 217 22.45 9.27 9.07
C LEU A 217 22.09 8.25 10.15
N ARG A 218 21.98 6.96 9.81
CA ARG A 218 21.71 5.93 10.82
C ARG A 218 22.76 5.95 11.93
N ARG A 219 24.04 6.01 11.57
CA ARG A 219 25.15 6.04 12.54
C ARG A 219 25.21 7.33 13.35
N GLN A 220 24.83 8.46 12.74
CA GLN A 220 24.86 9.77 13.40
C GLN A 220 23.72 9.98 14.39
N LEU A 221 22.57 9.35 14.14
CA LEU A 221 21.36 9.55 14.92
C LEU A 221 21.19 8.52 16.06
N ASP A 222 22.16 7.62 16.25
CA ASP A 222 22.13 6.54 17.25
C ASP A 222 20.79 5.79 17.25
N LEU A 223 20.27 5.54 16.04
CA LEU A 223 18.99 4.87 15.84
C LEU A 223 19.22 3.35 15.91
N ASP A 224 19.09 2.80 17.12
CA ASP A 224 18.94 1.37 17.38
C ASP A 224 17.63 0.84 16.78
#